data_AF-A0A2D4KK26-F1
#
_entry.id   AF-A0A2D4KK26-F1
#
_cell.length_a   1.000
_cell.length_b   1.000
_cell.length_c   1.000
_cell.angle_alpha   90.00
_cell.angle_beta   90.00
_cell.angle_gamma   90.00
#
_symmetry.space_group_name_H-M   'P 1'
#
loop_
_entity.id
_entity.type
_entity.pdbx_description
1 polymer ?
#
loop_
_entity_poly.entity_id
_entity_poly.type
_entity_poly.pdbx_seq_one_letter_code
_entity_poly.pdbx_strand_id
1 'polypeptide(L)'
;DIHQVIKECSIALSNWWFVAHLTDLLDHCNLLQSHNLYFGSNMREYLLLEYASGLFAHHSLWQLAVDYFDYCPEYGKAYLEHHIERISLDTERKALKVLRICEQRSMTEQVRSICKIMSMKAVRNNRLGSALSWSIRAKDAAFATLISDRFLREYCERGTFSDLDLIDNLGPSMLLSDRLT
;
A
#
# COMPACT_ATOMS: atom_id res chain seq x y z
N ASP A 1 17.51 -23.47 27.80
CA ASP A 1 17.87 -22.14 27.29
C ASP A 1 16.74 -21.68 26.36
N ILE A 2 16.08 -20.55 26.67
CA ILE A 2 14.87 -20.08 25.95
C ILE A 2 15.19 -19.75 24.49
N HIS A 3 16.38 -19.17 24.23
CA HIS A 3 16.81 -18.83 22.87
C HIS A 3 16.99 -20.08 21.99
N GLN A 4 17.45 -21.18 22.59
CA GLN A 4 17.60 -22.46 21.89
C GLN A 4 16.23 -23.04 21.52
N VAL A 5 15.24 -22.97 22.42
CA VAL A 5 13.87 -23.43 22.14
C VAL A 5 13.24 -22.65 20.98
N ILE A 6 13.38 -21.32 20.98
CA ILE A 6 12.91 -20.46 19.88
C ILE A 6 13.54 -20.88 18.54
N LYS A 7 14.84 -21.16 18.53
CA LYS A 7 15.58 -21.62 17.33
C LYS A 7 15.17 -23.01 16.87
N GLU A 8 14.98 -23.96 17.78
CA GLU A 8 14.55 -25.31 17.44
C GLU A 8 13.10 -25.31 16.93
N CYS A 9 12.23 -24.53 17.54
CA CYS A 9 10.84 -24.36 17.10
C CYS A 9 10.74 -23.69 15.73
N SER A 10 11.61 -22.72 15.39
CA SER A 10 11.57 -22.09 14.06
C SER A 10 11.92 -23.08 12.95
N ILE A 11 12.87 -23.98 13.20
CA ILE A 11 13.25 -25.04 12.27
C ILE A 11 12.16 -26.12 12.19
N ALA A 12 11.61 -26.53 13.33
CA ALA A 12 10.67 -27.65 13.39
C ALA A 12 9.28 -27.30 12.87
N LEU A 13 8.76 -26.10 13.16
CA LEU A 13 7.35 -25.78 12.93
C LEU A 13 7.05 -25.18 11.56
N SER A 14 8.06 -24.80 10.76
CA SER A 14 7.96 -24.20 9.41
C SER A 14 7.09 -22.93 9.28
N ASN A 15 6.30 -22.59 10.30
CA ASN A 15 5.42 -21.45 10.40
C ASN A 15 5.96 -20.52 11.49
N TRP A 16 6.28 -19.30 11.09
CA TRP A 16 6.77 -18.22 11.94
C TRP A 16 5.78 -17.79 13.02
N TRP A 17 4.49 -18.15 12.88
CA TRP A 17 3.43 -17.79 13.84
C TRP A 17 3.79 -18.13 15.28
N PHE A 18 4.11 -19.39 15.56
CA PHE A 18 4.34 -19.85 16.93
C PHE A 18 5.53 -19.13 17.55
N VAL A 19 6.63 -19.02 16.80
CA VAL A 19 7.87 -18.43 17.29
C VAL A 19 7.73 -16.92 17.48
N ALA A 20 7.03 -16.24 16.57
CA ALA A 20 6.75 -14.81 16.69
C ALA A 20 5.88 -14.51 17.94
N HIS A 21 4.79 -15.24 18.13
CA HIS A 21 3.87 -15.00 19.25
C HIS A 21 4.41 -15.48 20.60
N LEU A 22 5.17 -16.57 20.62
CA LEU A 22 5.86 -17.02 21.82
C LEU A 22 6.91 -15.99 22.25
N THR A 23 7.71 -15.50 21.31
CA THR A 23 8.72 -14.47 21.60
C THR A 23 8.06 -13.18 22.04
N ASP A 24 6.98 -12.76 21.39
CA ASP A 24 6.18 -11.60 21.79
C ASP A 24 5.65 -11.74 23.23
N LEU A 25 5.07 -12.89 23.58
CA LEU A 25 4.57 -13.14 24.93
C LEU A 25 5.70 -13.14 25.98
N LEU A 26 6.84 -13.75 25.67
CA LEU A 26 7.99 -13.80 26.57
C LEU A 26 8.61 -12.41 26.80
N ASP A 27 8.61 -11.57 25.77
CA ASP A 27 9.08 -10.18 25.85
C ASP A 27 8.15 -9.35 26.76
N HIS A 28 6.82 -9.48 26.60
CA HIS A 28 5.84 -8.83 27.48
C HIS A 28 5.93 -9.29 28.94
N CYS A 29 6.36 -10.52 29.18
CA CYS A 29 6.63 -11.05 30.51
C CYS A 29 7.98 -10.61 31.10
N ASN A 30 8.78 -9.80 30.37
CA ASN A 30 10.15 -9.42 30.71
C ASN A 30 11.09 -10.63 30.92
N LEU A 31 10.80 -11.76 30.28
CA LEU A 31 11.59 -12.99 30.38
C LEU A 31 12.70 -13.05 29.31
N LEU A 32 12.62 -12.20 28.30
CA LEU A 32 13.66 -12.00 27.30
C LEU A 32 14.45 -10.73 27.63
N GLN A 33 15.78 -10.84 27.66
CA GLN A 33 16.61 -9.65 27.63
C GLN A 33 16.61 -9.11 26.21
N SER A 34 16.21 -7.85 26.04
CA SER A 34 16.24 -7.13 24.77
C SER A 34 17.69 -6.91 24.34
N HIS A 35 18.32 -7.94 23.77
CA HIS A 35 19.60 -7.78 23.09
C HIS A 35 19.31 -7.34 21.66
N ASN A 36 19.81 -6.15 21.29
CA ASN A 36 19.77 -5.71 19.91
C ASN A 36 20.64 -6.65 19.09
N LEU A 37 20.08 -7.20 18.03
CA LEU A 37 20.83 -7.97 17.06
C LEU A 37 21.85 -7.03 16.39
N TYR A 38 22.91 -7.58 15.81
CA TYR A 38 23.93 -6.81 15.08
C TYR A 38 23.37 -5.90 13.97
N PHE A 39 22.12 -6.15 13.56
CA PHE A 39 21.40 -5.41 12.53
C PHE A 39 20.42 -4.36 13.08
N GLY A 40 20.50 -3.99 14.36
CA GLY A 40 19.74 -2.86 14.94
C GLY A 40 18.31 -3.17 15.39
N SER A 41 17.76 -4.34 15.05
CA SER A 41 16.45 -4.80 15.52
C SER A 41 16.57 -5.74 16.73
N ASN A 42 15.52 -5.83 17.54
CA ASN A 42 15.43 -6.85 18.59
C ASN A 42 14.90 -8.18 18.01
N MET A 43 15.18 -9.31 18.71
CA MET A 43 14.76 -10.64 18.25
C MET A 43 13.24 -10.74 18.04
N ARG A 44 12.46 -10.05 18.88
CA ARG A 44 11.00 -9.99 18.79
C ARG A 44 10.54 -9.38 17.47
N GLU A 45 11.04 -8.20 17.14
CA GLU A 45 10.70 -7.48 15.92
C GLU A 45 11.14 -8.26 14.69
N TYR A 46 12.35 -8.85 14.69
CA TYR A 46 12.78 -9.73 13.60
C TYR A 46 11.76 -10.84 13.31
N LEU A 47 11.35 -11.58 14.33
CA LEU A 47 10.40 -12.69 14.16
C LEU A 47 8.99 -12.22 13.75
N LEU A 48 8.54 -11.07 14.27
CA LEU A 48 7.27 -10.47 13.87
C LEU A 48 7.31 -10.02 12.40
N LEU A 49 8.42 -9.44 11.93
CA LEU A 49 8.60 -9.03 10.54
C LEU A 49 8.58 -10.23 9.59
N GLU A 50 9.25 -11.33 9.92
CA GLU A 50 9.22 -12.57 9.13
C GLU A 50 7.81 -13.16 9.06
N TYR A 51 7.10 -13.18 10.19
CA TYR A 51 5.71 -13.63 10.23
C TYR A 51 4.78 -12.72 9.41
N ALA A 52 4.89 -11.40 9.57
CA ALA A 52 4.11 -10.42 8.82
C ALA A 52 4.38 -10.52 7.31
N SER A 53 5.65 -10.71 6.92
CA SER A 53 6.04 -10.93 5.52
C SER A 53 5.39 -12.19 4.94
N GLY A 54 5.34 -13.27 5.71
CA GLY A 54 4.63 -14.50 5.35
C GLY A 54 3.12 -14.28 5.19
N LEU A 55 2.48 -13.56 6.11
CA LEU A 55 1.06 -13.17 5.99
C LEU A 55 0.81 -12.29 4.77
N PHE A 56 1.72 -11.38 4.46
CA PHE A 56 1.59 -10.45 3.34
C PHE A 56 1.59 -11.15 1.98
N ALA A 57 2.31 -12.26 1.85
CA ALA A 57 2.30 -13.09 0.65
C ALA A 57 0.93 -13.75 0.38
N HIS A 58 0.08 -13.92 1.41
CA HIS A 58 -1.25 -14.51 1.27
C HIS A 58 -2.32 -13.48 0.87
N HIS A 59 -3.09 -13.81 -0.17
CA HIS A 59 -4.06 -12.91 -0.81
C HIS A 59 -5.19 -12.38 0.11
N SER A 60 -5.54 -13.12 1.16
CA SER A 60 -6.60 -12.76 2.12
C SER A 60 -6.06 -12.16 3.42
N LEU A 61 -4.79 -12.41 3.74
CA LEU A 61 -4.18 -12.07 5.04
C LEU A 61 -3.29 -10.82 4.99
N TRP A 62 -2.98 -10.31 3.81
CA TRP A 62 -2.10 -9.15 3.67
C TRP A 62 -2.55 -7.91 4.44
N GLN A 63 -3.85 -7.73 4.69
CA GLN A 63 -4.35 -6.62 5.51
C GLN A 63 -3.95 -6.77 6.97
N LEU A 64 -4.05 -7.99 7.51
CA LEU A 64 -3.61 -8.31 8.86
C LEU A 64 -2.10 -8.10 9.00
N ALA A 65 -1.32 -8.44 7.96
CA ALA A 65 0.12 -8.20 7.95
C ALA A 65 0.49 -6.72 8.14
N VAL A 66 -0.33 -5.79 7.62
CA VAL A 66 -0.13 -4.34 7.82
C VAL A 66 -0.18 -3.98 9.31
N ASP A 67 -1.14 -4.54 10.05
CA ASP A 67 -1.28 -4.26 11.48
C ASP A 67 -0.07 -4.80 12.28
N TYR A 68 0.51 -5.93 11.85
CA TYR A 68 1.76 -6.44 12.43
C TYR A 68 2.95 -5.51 12.13
N PHE A 69 3.06 -4.99 10.90
CA PHE A 69 4.13 -4.04 10.56
C PHE A 69 4.04 -2.75 11.39
N ASP A 70 2.84 -2.27 11.71
CA ASP A 70 2.67 -1.09 12.56
C ASP A 70 3.15 -1.29 14.01
N TYR A 71 3.12 -2.53 14.50
CA TYR A 71 3.60 -2.90 15.83
C TYR A 71 5.13 -3.09 15.90
N CYS A 72 5.84 -2.97 14.77
CA CYS A 72 7.29 -3.05 14.67
C CYS A 72 7.91 -1.63 14.66
N PRO A 73 8.69 -1.25 15.70
CA PRO A 73 9.12 0.14 15.90
C PRO A 73 10.22 0.63 14.95
N GLU A 74 11.19 -0.20 14.58
CA GLU A 74 12.39 0.22 13.85
C GLU A 74 12.21 0.03 12.34
N TYR A 75 11.83 -1.18 11.93
CA TYR A 75 11.82 -1.59 10.52
C TYR A 75 10.42 -1.80 9.95
N GLY A 76 9.37 -1.77 10.77
CA GLY A 76 7.99 -2.02 10.36
C GLY A 76 7.54 -1.18 9.15
N LYS A 77 7.76 0.13 9.22
CA LYS A 77 7.42 1.06 8.13
C LYS A 77 8.18 0.76 6.84
N ALA A 78 9.49 0.56 6.91
CA ALA A 78 10.31 0.29 5.73
C ALA A 78 9.92 -1.04 5.04
N TYR A 79 9.60 -2.07 5.83
CA TYR A 79 9.08 -3.33 5.31
C TYR A 79 7.72 -3.12 4.64
N LEU A 80 6.80 -2.42 5.30
CA LEU A 80 5.48 -2.14 4.74
C LEU A 80 5.58 -1.40 3.39
N GLU A 81 6.43 -0.37 3.31
CA GLU A 81 6.71 0.37 2.07
C GLU A 81 7.18 -0.56 0.95
N HIS A 82 8.13 -1.43 1.23
CA HIS A 82 8.67 -2.39 0.27
C HIS A 82 7.64 -3.44 -0.19
N HIS A 83 6.83 -3.93 0.73
CA HIS A 83 5.83 -4.95 0.44
C HIS A 83 4.63 -4.40 -0.33
N ILE A 84 4.19 -3.17 -0.03
CA ILE A 84 3.06 -2.52 -0.72
C ILE A 84 3.31 -2.34 -2.21
N GLU A 85 4.54 -2.01 -2.61
CA GLU A 85 4.91 -1.84 -4.03
C GLU A 85 4.76 -3.14 -4.84
N ARG A 86 4.78 -4.30 -4.17
CA ARG A 86 4.65 -5.62 -4.81
C ARG A 86 3.21 -6.11 -4.89
N ILE A 87 2.25 -5.43 -4.27
CA ILE A 87 0.84 -5.84 -4.36
C ILE A 87 0.34 -5.70 -5.80
N SER A 88 -0.21 -6.79 -6.35
CA SER A 88 -0.93 -6.73 -7.62
C SER A 88 -2.18 -5.85 -7.52
N LEU A 89 -2.23 -4.76 -8.30
CA LEU A 89 -3.37 -3.84 -8.37
C LEU A 89 -4.37 -4.27 -9.44
N ASP A 90 -4.92 -5.48 -9.29
CA ASP A 90 -5.76 -6.11 -10.32
C ASP A 90 -7.10 -5.40 -10.49
N THR A 91 -7.72 -5.01 -9.38
CA THR A 91 -9.03 -4.36 -9.32
C THR A 91 -8.95 -2.99 -8.69
N GLU A 92 -9.85 -2.10 -9.10
CA GLU A 92 -9.97 -0.75 -8.54
C GLU A 92 -10.32 -0.77 -7.05
N ARG A 93 -11.18 -1.72 -6.62
CA ARG A 93 -11.49 -1.93 -5.20
C ARG A 93 -10.25 -2.27 -4.39
N LYS A 94 -9.37 -3.14 -4.89
CA LYS A 94 -8.11 -3.49 -4.22
C LYS A 94 -7.18 -2.28 -4.15
N ALA A 95 -7.06 -1.52 -5.24
CA ALA A 95 -6.25 -0.31 -5.27
C ALA A 95 -6.72 0.76 -4.27
N LEU A 96 -8.03 1.00 -4.16
CA LEU A 96 -8.58 1.93 -3.18
C LEU A 96 -8.31 1.51 -1.73
N LYS A 97 -8.32 0.19 -1.45
CA LYS A 97 -7.97 -0.32 -0.12
C LYS A 97 -6.50 -0.08 0.21
N VAL A 98 -5.59 -0.38 -0.73
CA VAL A 98 -4.14 -0.14 -0.54
C VAL A 98 -3.86 1.36 -0.41
N LEU A 99 -4.52 2.19 -1.23
CA LEU A 99 -4.41 3.65 -1.15
C LEU A 99 -4.79 4.16 0.24
N ARG A 100 -5.94 3.75 0.78
CA ARG A 100 -6.40 4.16 2.10
C ARG A 100 -5.40 3.77 3.21
N ILE A 101 -4.82 2.58 3.11
CA ILE A 101 -3.79 2.10 4.06
C ILE A 101 -2.56 3.01 4.02
N CYS A 102 -2.12 3.41 2.82
CA CYS A 102 -0.97 4.29 2.63
C CYS A 102 -1.27 5.73 3.12
N GLU A 103 -2.47 6.25 2.85
CA GLU A 103 -2.90 7.59 3.28
C GLU A 103 -2.97 7.69 4.81
N GLN A 104 -3.52 6.67 5.48
CA GLN A 104 -3.57 6.60 6.94
C GLN A 104 -2.18 6.62 7.60
N ARG A 105 -1.15 6.18 6.90
CA ARG A 105 0.24 6.07 7.37
C ARG A 105 1.17 7.14 6.78
N SER A 106 0.61 8.14 6.09
CA SER A 106 1.36 9.23 5.46
C SER A 106 2.46 8.74 4.48
N MET A 107 2.22 7.64 3.79
CA MET A 107 3.12 7.03 2.80
C MET A 107 2.97 7.71 1.43
N THR A 108 3.41 8.97 1.34
CA THR A 108 3.12 9.84 0.19
C THR A 108 3.68 9.34 -1.14
N GLU A 109 4.86 8.73 -1.13
CA GLU A 109 5.49 8.21 -2.34
C GLU A 109 4.73 7.00 -2.90
N GLN A 110 4.29 6.10 -2.02
CA GLN A 110 3.48 4.93 -2.38
C GLN A 110 2.10 5.37 -2.89
N VAL A 111 1.46 6.35 -2.24
CA VAL A 111 0.21 6.97 -2.72
C VAL A 111 0.38 7.49 -4.15
N ARG A 112 1.42 8.27 -4.41
CA ARG A 112 1.70 8.81 -5.76
C ARG A 112 1.92 7.69 -6.78
N SER A 113 2.70 6.67 -6.42
CA SER A 113 2.99 5.51 -7.27
C SER A 113 1.71 4.74 -7.64
N ILE A 114 0.89 4.40 -6.64
CA ILE A 114 -0.39 3.67 -6.83
C ILE A 114 -1.32 4.47 -7.75
N CYS A 115 -1.51 5.76 -7.47
CA CYS A 115 -2.39 6.61 -8.26
C CYS A 115 -1.90 6.73 -9.72
N LYS A 116 -0.58 6.84 -9.94
CA LYS A 116 0.01 6.88 -11.29
C LYS A 116 -0.22 5.57 -12.05
N ILE A 117 0.02 4.42 -11.42
CA ILE A 117 -0.21 3.09 -12.02
C ILE A 117 -1.68 2.93 -12.40
N MET A 118 -2.59 3.26 -11.48
CA MET A 118 -4.04 3.14 -11.72
C MET A 118 -4.53 4.09 -12.79
N SER A 119 -4.01 5.32 -12.84
CA SER A 119 -4.33 6.26 -13.90
C SER A 119 -3.88 5.75 -15.27
N MET A 120 -2.64 5.27 -15.40
CA MET A 120 -2.16 4.66 -16.65
C MET A 120 -2.99 3.45 -17.08
N LYS A 121 -3.39 2.60 -16.13
CA LYS A 121 -4.26 1.45 -16.40
C LYS A 121 -5.65 1.87 -16.87
N ALA A 122 -6.21 2.94 -16.31
CA ALA A 122 -7.48 3.51 -16.75
C ALA A 122 -7.40 4.11 -18.17
N VAL A 123 -6.32 4.83 -18.49
CA VAL A 123 -6.06 5.34 -19.85
C VAL A 123 -5.98 4.20 -20.88
N ARG A 124 -5.27 3.11 -20.56
CA ARG A 124 -5.16 1.93 -21.44
C ARG A 124 -6.51 1.25 -21.68
N ASN A 125 -7.40 1.29 -20.70
CA ASN A 125 -8.75 0.72 -20.81
C ASN A 125 -9.78 1.72 -21.39
N ASN A 126 -9.33 2.86 -21.92
CA ASN A 126 -10.17 3.93 -22.46
C ASN A 126 -11.20 4.50 -21.46
N ARG A 127 -10.91 4.41 -20.15
CA ARG A 127 -11.72 4.97 -19.06
C ARG A 127 -11.12 6.28 -18.59
N LEU A 128 -11.33 7.34 -19.38
CA LEU A 128 -10.68 8.63 -19.16
C LEU A 128 -11.14 9.32 -17.87
N GLY A 129 -12.42 9.21 -17.50
CA GLY A 129 -12.93 9.78 -16.23
C GLY A 129 -12.25 9.17 -15.01
N SER A 130 -12.08 7.83 -14.99
CA SER A 130 -11.32 7.16 -13.93
C SER A 130 -9.85 7.60 -13.93
N ALA A 131 -9.23 7.69 -15.11
CA ALA A 131 -7.84 8.15 -15.22
C ALA A 131 -7.66 9.56 -14.65
N LEU A 132 -8.57 10.48 -14.95
CA LEU A 132 -8.53 11.84 -14.43
C LEU A 132 -8.68 11.84 -12.90
N SER A 133 -9.64 11.10 -12.35
CA SER A 133 -9.85 10.98 -10.91
C SER A 133 -8.59 10.46 -10.18
N TRP A 134 -7.93 9.43 -10.73
CA TRP A 134 -6.68 8.90 -10.19
C TRP A 134 -5.51 9.88 -10.29
N SER A 135 -5.45 10.69 -11.36
CA SER A 135 -4.37 11.69 -11.56
C SER A 135 -4.51 12.89 -10.62
N ILE A 136 -5.74 13.34 -10.41
CA ILE A 136 -6.08 14.37 -9.42
C ILE A 136 -5.68 13.92 -8.02
N ARG A 137 -6.00 12.67 -7.64
CA ARG A 137 -5.56 12.08 -6.37
C ARG A 137 -4.05 11.95 -6.24
N ALA A 138 -3.34 11.69 -7.34
CA ALA A 138 -1.87 11.69 -7.37
C ALA A 138 -1.26 13.08 -7.17
N LYS A 139 -2.06 14.15 -7.24
CA LYS A 139 -1.61 15.55 -7.36
C LYS A 139 -0.66 15.77 -8.55
N ASP A 140 -0.84 14.98 -9.61
CA ASP A 140 -0.06 15.11 -10.84
C ASP A 140 -0.79 16.04 -11.82
N ALA A 141 -0.54 17.34 -11.68
CA ALA A 141 -1.22 18.37 -12.48
C ALA A 141 -0.90 18.27 -13.98
N ALA A 142 0.34 17.87 -14.32
CA ALA A 142 0.75 17.70 -15.71
C ALA A 142 -0.01 16.54 -16.36
N PHE A 143 -0.10 15.40 -15.67
CA PHE A 143 -0.83 14.24 -16.18
C PHE A 143 -2.34 14.46 -16.20
N ALA A 144 -2.89 15.15 -15.19
CA ALA A 144 -4.29 15.56 -15.20
C ALA A 144 -4.60 16.44 -16.41
N THR A 145 -3.76 17.43 -16.72
CA THR A 145 -3.93 18.31 -17.89
C THR A 145 -3.85 17.53 -19.21
N LEU A 146 -2.92 16.59 -19.34
CA LEU A 146 -2.83 15.74 -20.52
C LEU A 146 -4.10 14.91 -20.75
N ILE A 147 -4.69 14.36 -19.67
CA ILE A 147 -5.94 13.60 -19.75
C ILE A 147 -7.10 14.54 -20.09
N SER A 148 -7.16 15.73 -19.49
CA SER A 148 -8.16 16.75 -19.81
C SER A 148 -8.10 17.16 -21.28
N ASP A 149 -6.91 17.41 -21.84
CA ASP A 149 -6.74 17.77 -23.26
C ASP A 149 -7.18 16.65 -24.20
N ARG A 150 -6.98 15.39 -23.80
CA ARG A 150 -7.49 14.23 -24.55
C ARG A 150 -9.02 14.15 -24.45
N PHE A 151 -9.58 14.42 -23.28
CA PHE A 151 -11.01 14.45 -23.03
C PHE A 151 -11.73 15.52 -23.88
N LEU A 152 -11.15 16.71 -23.94
CA LEU A 152 -11.65 17.82 -24.77
C LEU A 152 -11.57 17.49 -26.27
N ARG A 153 -10.49 16.84 -26.73
CA ARG A 153 -10.38 16.39 -28.12
C ARG A 153 -11.43 15.36 -28.50
N GLU A 154 -11.64 14.33 -27.67
CA GLU A 154 -12.68 13.34 -27.91
C GLU A 154 -14.08 13.98 -27.96
N TYR A 155 -14.34 14.98 -27.12
CA TYR A 155 -15.57 15.75 -27.17
C TYR A 155 -15.71 16.55 -28.47
N CYS A 156 -14.66 17.26 -28.91
CA CYS A 156 -14.67 18.01 -30.17
C CYS A 156 -14.93 17.09 -31.38
N GLU A 157 -14.45 15.85 -31.35
CA GLU A 157 -14.62 14.90 -32.45
C GLU A 157 -15.98 14.19 -32.43
N ARG A 158 -16.52 13.87 -31.25
CA ARG A 158 -17.73 13.03 -31.11
C ARG A 158 -19.00 13.81 -30.74
N GLY A 159 -18.86 15.03 -30.22
CA GLY A 159 -19.96 15.86 -29.72
C GLY A 159 -20.58 15.37 -28.41
N THR A 160 -20.01 14.36 -27.75
CA THR A 160 -20.52 13.77 -26.50
C THR A 160 -19.37 13.43 -25.56
N PHE A 161 -19.57 13.59 -24.25
CA PHE A 161 -18.59 13.16 -23.25
C PHE A 161 -18.76 11.68 -22.89
N SER A 162 -17.63 10.97 -22.79
CA SER A 162 -17.54 9.62 -22.21
C SER A 162 -17.53 9.74 -20.68
N ASP A 163 -18.46 9.12 -19.95
CA ASP A 163 -18.50 9.13 -18.47
C ASP A 163 -18.71 10.52 -17.80
N LEU A 164 -19.74 11.26 -18.22
CA LEU A 164 -20.16 12.55 -17.63
C LEU A 164 -20.32 12.49 -16.09
N ASP A 165 -20.88 11.40 -15.58
CA ASP A 165 -21.09 11.18 -14.14
C ASP A 165 -19.79 11.29 -13.32
N LEU A 166 -18.64 10.91 -13.87
CA LEU A 166 -17.37 10.98 -13.15
C LEU A 166 -16.82 12.40 -13.08
N ILE A 167 -17.13 13.25 -14.07
CA ILE A 167 -16.70 14.66 -14.10
C ILE A 167 -17.54 15.51 -13.16
N ASP A 168 -18.86 15.29 -13.16
CA ASP A 168 -19.77 16.02 -12.26
C ASP A 168 -19.43 15.76 -10.78
N ASN A 169 -18.82 14.61 -10.49
CA ASN A 169 -18.36 14.23 -9.15
C ASN A 169 -16.94 14.74 -8.77
N LEU A 170 -16.22 15.45 -9.65
CA LEU A 170 -14.87 15.96 -9.35
C LEU A 170 -14.87 17.22 -8.47
N GLY A 171 -15.96 17.98 -8.46
CA GLY A 171 -16.15 19.14 -7.58
C GLY A 171 -14.99 20.15 -7.63
N PRO A 172 -14.51 20.67 -6.48
CA PRO A 172 -13.39 21.63 -6.42
C PRO A 172 -12.07 21.12 -7.02
N SER A 173 -11.93 19.81 -7.21
CA SER A 173 -10.72 19.20 -7.77
C SER A 173 -10.54 19.50 -9.26
N MET A 174 -11.55 20.05 -9.95
CA MET A 174 -11.42 20.59 -11.30
C MET A 174 -10.44 21.77 -11.38
N LEU A 175 -10.28 22.52 -10.28
CA LEU A 175 -9.34 23.66 -10.18
C LEU A 175 -7.86 23.25 -10.25
N LEU A 176 -7.55 21.95 -10.24
CA LEU A 176 -6.18 21.43 -10.42
C LEU A 176 -5.68 21.53 -11.87
N SER A 177 -6.56 21.79 -12.83
CA SER A 177 -6.18 22.01 -14.23
C SER A 177 -6.98 23.19 -14.78
N ASP A 178 -6.28 24.25 -15.20
CA ASP A 178 -6.88 25.45 -15.83
C ASP A 178 -7.65 25.13 -17.13
N ARG A 179 -7.53 23.90 -17.65
CA ARG A 179 -8.25 23.41 -18.83
C ARG A 179 -9.62 22.79 -18.51
N LEU A 180 -9.88 22.49 -17.23
CA LEU A 180 -11.16 21.95 -16.76
C LEU A 180 -12.09 23.02 -16.18
N THR A 181 -11.63 24.26 -16.06
CA THR A 181 -12.39 25.44 -15.59
C THR A 181 -12.66 26.40 -16.73
#